data_AF-A0A3P8VL18-F1
#
_entry.id   AF-A0A3P8VL18-F1
#
_cell.length_a   1.000
_cell.length_b   1.000
_cell.length_c   1.000
_cell.angle_alpha   90.00
_cell.angle_beta   90.00
_cell.angle_gamma   90.00
#
_symmetry.space_group_name_H-M   'P 1'
#
loop_
_entity.id
_entity.type
_entity.pdbx_description
1 polymer ?
#
loop_
_entity_poly.entity_id
_entity_poly.type
_entity_poly.pdbx_seq_one_letter_code
_entity_poly.pdbx_strand_id
1 'polypeptide(L)'
;MMEAGMFEYNKEEQSVDLDFFQGEKRKIIQPASLKDPKFEDLKQALVDWINDTLKREHIVVQSLEEDMYDGLILHHLLVKLADAQLSVADIALTAAAQMHKLELVLEELDKRLGLQDSSQSKWNVKLIHNKDLLATVHLLVAMVRRFQPELNLPSNVKVEVVTVEVSSSGIKSVIQTEELTGNNSSESLSDSGRGDPIEELLKLEAYKVNTVKKV
;
A
#
# COMPACT_ATOMS: atom_id res chain seq x y z
N MET A 1 53.05 -40.94 4.03
CA MET A 1 52.58 -39.81 4.84
C MET A 1 51.96 -38.80 3.88
N MET A 2 50.65 -38.56 4.02
CA MET A 2 49.90 -37.59 3.22
C MET A 2 49.88 -36.27 3.99
N GLU A 3 50.38 -35.18 3.41
CA GLU A 3 50.03 -33.84 3.86
C GLU A 3 48.94 -33.28 2.95
N ALA A 4 47.81 -32.97 3.58
CA ALA A 4 46.59 -32.50 2.95
C ALA A 4 46.74 -31.02 2.56
N GLY A 5 46.22 -30.71 1.37
CA GLY A 5 46.27 -29.39 0.76
C GLY A 5 45.59 -28.30 1.59
N MET A 6 46.17 -27.11 1.47
CA MET A 6 45.64 -25.83 1.91
C MET A 6 44.24 -25.61 1.33
N PHE A 7 43.23 -25.51 2.19
CA PHE A 7 41.96 -24.88 1.85
C PHE A 7 42.05 -23.41 2.26
N GLU A 8 42.54 -22.56 1.35
CA GLU A 8 42.27 -21.12 1.43
C GLU A 8 40.78 -20.90 1.15
N TYR A 9 40.03 -20.61 2.22
CA TYR A 9 38.68 -20.07 2.11
C TYR A 9 38.80 -18.60 1.66
N ASN A 10 38.74 -18.36 0.35
CA ASN A 10 38.44 -17.03 -0.17
C ASN A 10 36.97 -16.71 0.13
N LYS A 11 36.75 -16.06 1.27
CA LYS A 11 35.52 -15.34 1.54
C LYS A 11 35.61 -14.05 0.73
N GLU A 12 35.08 -14.05 -0.48
CA GLU A 12 34.77 -12.81 -1.18
C GLU A 12 33.74 -12.05 -0.32
N GLU A 13 34.24 -11.15 0.52
CA GLU A 13 33.42 -10.09 1.07
C GLU A 13 32.98 -9.24 -0.12
N GLN A 14 31.77 -9.53 -0.63
CA GLN A 14 31.05 -8.59 -1.46
C GLN A 14 30.90 -7.32 -0.63
N SER A 15 31.78 -6.36 -0.89
CA SER A 15 31.65 -5.00 -0.39
C SER A 15 30.33 -4.48 -0.91
N VAL A 16 29.31 -4.47 -0.06
CA VAL A 16 28.03 -3.84 -0.35
C VAL A 16 28.36 -2.38 -0.60
N ASP A 17 28.24 -1.94 -1.85
CA ASP A 17 28.66 -0.62 -2.27
C ASP A 17 27.74 0.42 -1.59
N LEU A 18 28.20 0.93 -0.45
CA LEU A 18 27.43 1.83 0.42
C LEU A 18 27.06 3.13 -0.32
N ASP A 19 27.82 3.48 -1.35
CA ASP A 19 27.58 4.64 -2.20
C ASP A 19 26.30 4.49 -3.04
N PHE A 20 25.86 3.26 -3.34
CA PHE A 20 24.60 3.02 -4.07
C PHE A 20 23.35 3.33 -3.23
N PHE A 21 23.46 3.25 -1.90
CA PHE A 21 22.34 3.50 -0.99
C PHE A 21 22.24 4.96 -0.54
N GLN A 22 23.21 5.80 -0.91
CA GLN A 22 23.31 7.16 -0.41
C GLN A 22 22.09 7.99 -0.85
N GLY A 23 21.27 8.41 0.12
CA GLY A 23 20.02 9.14 -0.11
C GLY A 23 18.79 8.27 -0.36
N GLU A 24 18.91 6.93 -0.42
CA GLU A 24 17.74 6.06 -0.52
C GLU A 24 17.05 5.92 0.85
N LYS A 25 15.79 6.37 0.91
CA LYS A 25 14.88 6.18 2.04
C LYS A 25 14.00 4.96 1.76
N ARG A 26 14.16 3.89 2.53
CA ARG A 26 13.38 2.64 2.39
C ARG A 26 12.48 2.44 3.59
N LYS A 27 11.23 2.03 3.37
CA LYS A 27 10.30 1.63 4.43
C LYS A 27 10.19 0.10 4.43
N ILE A 28 10.37 -0.54 5.58
CA ILE A 28 10.32 -2.00 5.71
C ILE A 28 9.36 -2.34 6.85
N ILE A 29 8.42 -3.25 6.61
CA ILE A 29 7.51 -3.73 7.66
C ILE A 29 8.32 -4.51 8.70
N GLN A 30 8.10 -4.22 9.99
CA GLN A 30 8.75 -4.95 11.06
C GLN A 30 8.31 -6.42 11.06
N PRO A 31 9.23 -7.39 11.31
CA PRO A 31 8.90 -8.81 11.35
C PRO A 31 7.79 -9.17 12.36
N ALA A 32 7.63 -8.40 13.43
CA ALA A 32 6.56 -8.58 14.40
C ALA A 32 5.18 -8.26 13.78
N SER A 33 5.07 -7.17 13.02
CA SER A 33 3.83 -6.78 12.34
C SER A 33 3.47 -7.70 11.18
N LEU A 34 4.46 -8.33 10.54
CA LEU A 34 4.19 -9.37 9.54
C LEU A 34 3.44 -10.57 10.13
N LYS A 35 3.57 -10.83 11.44
CA LYS A 35 2.89 -11.93 12.14
C LYS A 35 1.61 -11.47 12.85
N ASP A 36 1.21 -10.21 12.68
CA ASP A 36 -0.01 -9.69 13.28
C ASP A 36 -1.23 -10.37 12.62
N PRO A 37 -2.10 -11.03 13.40
CA PRO A 37 -3.30 -11.69 12.86
C PRO A 37 -4.18 -10.77 12.02
N LYS A 38 -4.32 -9.49 12.41
CA LYS A 38 -5.14 -8.53 11.65
C LYS A 38 -4.53 -8.18 10.29
N PHE A 39 -3.20 -8.15 10.22
CA PHE A 39 -2.52 -7.91 8.96
C PHE A 39 -2.59 -9.14 8.05
N GLU A 40 -2.47 -10.35 8.61
CA GLU A 40 -2.72 -11.60 7.87
C GLU A 40 -4.16 -11.68 7.35
N ASP A 41 -5.15 -11.37 8.17
CA ASP A 41 -6.57 -11.31 7.76
C ASP A 41 -6.79 -10.30 6.63
N LEU A 42 -6.12 -9.15 6.68
CA LEU A 42 -6.18 -8.15 5.60
C LEU A 42 -5.58 -8.70 4.31
N LYS A 43 -4.39 -9.32 4.38
CA LYS A 43 -3.76 -9.93 3.20
C LYS A 43 -4.66 -10.99 2.59
N GLN A 44 -5.22 -11.87 3.43
CA GLN A 44 -6.12 -12.93 2.97
C GLN A 44 -7.38 -12.35 2.31
N ALA A 45 -8.01 -11.34 2.92
CA ALA A 45 -9.18 -10.67 2.35
C ALA A 45 -8.88 -10.04 0.98
N LEU A 46 -7.68 -9.47 0.79
CA LEU A 46 -7.25 -8.94 -0.50
C LEU A 46 -7.01 -10.06 -1.53
N VAL A 47 -6.36 -11.15 -1.14
CA VAL A 47 -6.16 -12.32 -2.01
C VAL A 47 -7.51 -12.91 -2.45
N ASP A 48 -8.41 -13.15 -1.51
CA ASP A 48 -9.74 -13.70 -1.77
C ASP A 48 -10.53 -12.79 -2.71
N TRP A 49 -10.49 -11.47 -2.47
CA TRP A 49 -11.10 -10.48 -3.35
C TRP A 49 -10.58 -10.54 -4.79
N ILE A 50 -9.26 -10.58 -4.97
CA ILE A 50 -8.66 -10.64 -6.31
C ILE A 50 -9.06 -11.94 -7.00
N ASN A 51 -8.97 -13.06 -6.29
CA ASN A 51 -9.32 -14.38 -6.81
C ASN A 51 -10.80 -14.49 -7.20
N ASP A 52 -11.71 -13.94 -6.39
CA ASP A 52 -13.13 -13.91 -6.73
C ASP A 52 -13.43 -12.99 -7.92
N THR A 53 -12.73 -11.85 -8.00
CA THR A 53 -12.88 -10.88 -9.08
C THR A 53 -12.41 -11.45 -10.42
N LEU A 54 -11.27 -12.16 -10.42
CA LEU A 54 -10.61 -12.70 -11.62
C LEU A 54 -10.87 -14.20 -11.86
N LYS A 55 -11.87 -14.76 -11.17
CA LYS A 55 -12.21 -16.18 -11.24
C LYS A 55 -12.55 -16.66 -12.65
N ARG A 56 -13.17 -15.80 -13.47
CA ARG A 56 -13.60 -16.15 -14.84
C ARG A 56 -12.43 -16.18 -15.81
N GLU A 57 -11.37 -15.47 -15.48
CA GLU A 57 -10.12 -15.37 -16.22
C GLU A 57 -9.15 -16.51 -15.83
N HIS A 58 -9.55 -17.41 -14.92
CA HIS A 58 -8.75 -18.53 -14.40
C HIS A 58 -7.44 -18.10 -13.75
N ILE A 59 -7.42 -16.91 -13.16
CA ILE A 59 -6.29 -16.36 -12.44
C ILE A 59 -6.41 -16.73 -10.96
N VAL A 60 -5.30 -17.17 -10.37
CA VAL A 60 -5.20 -17.49 -8.94
C VAL A 60 -3.95 -16.83 -8.37
N VAL A 61 -4.17 -15.91 -7.45
CA VAL A 61 -3.17 -15.19 -6.65
C VAL A 61 -2.93 -15.95 -5.34
N GLN A 62 -1.67 -16.06 -4.96
CA GLN A 62 -1.21 -16.67 -3.71
C GLN A 62 -0.46 -15.67 -2.82
N SER A 63 0.33 -14.79 -3.42
CA SER A 63 1.08 -13.76 -2.70
C SER A 63 0.93 -12.42 -3.41
N LEU A 64 0.56 -11.40 -2.63
CA LEU A 64 0.30 -10.07 -3.16
C LEU A 64 1.58 -9.49 -3.80
N GLU A 65 2.72 -9.58 -3.11
CA GLU A 65 3.99 -9.05 -3.59
C GLU A 65 4.60 -9.85 -4.75
N GLU A 66 4.40 -11.17 -4.78
CA GLU A 66 4.95 -12.05 -5.83
C GLU A 66 4.09 -12.08 -7.10
N ASP A 67 2.79 -11.80 -7.00
CA ASP A 67 1.87 -11.86 -8.14
C ASP A 67 1.54 -10.48 -8.74
N MET A 68 1.70 -9.37 -7.98
CA MET A 68 1.40 -8.02 -8.51
C MET A 68 2.58 -7.36 -9.24
N TYR A 69 3.82 -7.83 -9.04
CA TYR A 69 5.04 -7.08 -9.37
C TYR A 69 5.29 -6.84 -10.87
N ASP A 70 4.70 -7.64 -11.76
CA ASP A 70 4.86 -7.49 -13.21
C ASP A 70 3.72 -6.69 -13.87
N GLY A 71 2.74 -6.28 -13.06
CA GLY A 71 1.55 -5.54 -13.49
C GLY A 71 0.50 -6.35 -14.24
N LEU A 72 0.65 -7.68 -14.37
CA LEU A 72 -0.33 -8.53 -15.05
C LEU A 72 -1.67 -8.54 -14.31
N ILE A 73 -1.65 -8.86 -13.02
CA ILE A 73 -2.87 -8.98 -12.23
C ILE A 73 -3.56 -7.63 -12.09
N LEU A 74 -2.78 -6.57 -11.86
CA LEU A 74 -3.29 -5.19 -11.78
C LEU A 74 -3.97 -4.75 -13.10
N HIS A 75 -3.40 -5.13 -14.25
CA HIS A 75 -4.04 -4.90 -15.55
C HIS A 75 -5.39 -5.62 -15.66
N HIS A 76 -5.46 -6.90 -15.29
CA HIS A 76 -6.72 -7.65 -15.33
C HIS A 76 -7.78 -7.06 -14.38
N LEU A 77 -7.39 -6.63 -13.19
CA LEU A 77 -8.28 -5.94 -12.25
C LEU A 77 -8.84 -4.65 -12.86
N LEU A 78 -8.00 -3.83 -13.51
CA LEU A 78 -8.44 -2.60 -14.18
C LEU A 78 -9.44 -2.87 -15.30
N VAL A 79 -9.15 -3.83 -16.18
CA VAL A 79 -10.06 -4.24 -17.26
C VAL A 79 -11.40 -4.66 -16.66
N LYS A 80 -11.37 -5.44 -15.57
CA LYS A 80 -12.58 -5.98 -14.94
C LYS A 80 -13.42 -4.94 -14.20
N LEU A 81 -12.77 -4.05 -13.46
CA LEU A 81 -13.43 -3.15 -12.51
C LEU A 81 -13.74 -1.77 -13.11
N ALA A 82 -12.97 -1.34 -14.11
CA ALA A 82 -13.07 0.00 -14.68
C ALA A 82 -13.38 0.03 -16.19
N ASP A 83 -13.57 -1.15 -16.80
CA ASP A 83 -13.70 -1.35 -18.25
C ASP A 83 -12.59 -0.61 -19.03
N ALA A 84 -11.40 -0.57 -18.44
CA ALA A 84 -10.25 0.15 -18.99
C ALA A 84 -9.60 -0.71 -20.08
N GLN A 85 -9.48 -0.16 -21.29
CA GLN A 85 -8.69 -0.78 -22.36
C GLN A 85 -7.28 -0.19 -22.35
N LEU A 86 -6.33 -0.98 -21.84
CA LEU A 86 -4.92 -0.65 -21.85
C LEU A 86 -4.25 -1.39 -23.01
N SER A 87 -3.61 -0.66 -23.92
CA SER A 87 -2.82 -1.24 -25.02
C SER A 87 -1.46 -1.70 -24.50
N VAL A 88 -1.44 -2.72 -23.64
CA VAL A 88 -0.24 -3.26 -23.02
C VAL A 88 -0.07 -4.72 -23.40
N ALA A 89 1.17 -5.18 -23.54
CA ALA A 89 1.46 -6.58 -23.82
C ALA A 89 0.90 -7.49 -22.72
N ASP A 90 0.26 -8.58 -23.13
CA ASP A 90 -0.31 -9.58 -22.22
C ASP A 90 0.77 -10.14 -21.30
N ILE A 91 1.96 -10.43 -21.83
CA ILE A 91 3.10 -10.96 -21.06
C ILE A 91 4.31 -10.03 -21.21
N ALA A 92 4.89 -9.65 -20.08
CA ALA A 92 6.12 -8.87 -20.00
C ALA A 92 7.26 -9.73 -19.43
N LEU A 93 8.13 -10.24 -20.30
CA LEU A 93 9.19 -11.19 -19.92
C LEU A 93 10.49 -10.53 -19.42
N THR A 94 10.69 -9.25 -19.74
CA THR A 94 11.90 -8.52 -19.34
C THR A 94 11.57 -7.50 -18.25
N ALA A 95 12.51 -7.22 -17.36
CA ALA A 95 12.32 -6.21 -16.30
C ALA A 95 11.90 -4.84 -16.89
N ALA A 96 12.48 -4.43 -18.02
CA ALA A 96 12.09 -3.20 -18.71
C ALA A 96 10.64 -3.23 -19.21
N ALA A 97 10.18 -4.35 -19.78
CA ALA A 97 8.80 -4.50 -20.21
C ALA A 97 7.82 -4.53 -19.03
N GLN A 98 8.21 -5.14 -17.90
CA GLN A 98 7.40 -5.19 -16.67
C GLN A 98 7.25 -3.79 -16.07
N MET A 99 8.35 -3.04 -15.96
CA MET A 99 8.32 -1.66 -15.48
C MET A 99 7.45 -0.79 -16.39
N HIS A 100 7.57 -0.91 -17.71
CA HIS A 100 6.73 -0.15 -18.64
C HIS A 100 5.25 -0.54 -18.55
N LYS A 101 4.94 -1.83 -18.38
CA LYS A 101 3.57 -2.29 -18.12
C LYS A 101 3.01 -1.69 -16.84
N LEU A 102 3.79 -1.72 -15.76
CA LEU A 102 3.41 -1.10 -14.50
C LEU A 102 3.23 0.40 -14.61
N GLU A 103 4.07 1.12 -15.37
CA GLU A 103 3.91 2.56 -15.61
C GLU A 103 2.51 2.86 -16.17
N LEU A 104 2.12 2.18 -17.24
CA LEU A 104 0.83 2.40 -17.90
C LEU A 104 -0.35 1.98 -17.01
N VAL A 105 -0.22 0.85 -16.31
CA VAL A 105 -1.26 0.34 -15.41
C VAL A 105 -1.44 1.26 -14.20
N LEU A 106 -0.35 1.69 -13.56
CA LEU A 106 -0.42 2.59 -12.41
C LEU A 106 -0.88 3.99 -12.80
N GLU A 107 -0.49 4.50 -13.97
CA GLU A 107 -0.99 5.78 -14.47
C GLU A 107 -2.52 5.76 -14.67
N GLU A 108 -3.07 4.68 -15.23
CA GLU A 108 -4.53 4.53 -15.35
C GLU A 108 -5.21 4.33 -13.99
N LEU A 109 -4.60 3.57 -13.08
CA LEU A 109 -5.12 3.41 -11.71
C LEU A 109 -5.18 4.75 -10.97
N ASP A 110 -4.11 5.54 -11.00
CA ASP A 110 -4.04 6.83 -10.31
C ASP A 110 -5.14 7.78 -10.81
N LYS A 111 -5.39 7.80 -12.14
CA LYS A 111 -6.52 8.53 -12.74
C LYS A 111 -7.87 8.07 -12.19
N ARG A 112 -8.10 6.75 -12.09
CA ARG A 112 -9.38 6.18 -11.63
C ARG A 112 -9.60 6.33 -10.13
N LEU A 113 -8.51 6.31 -9.35
CA LEU A 113 -8.50 6.56 -7.91
C LEU A 113 -8.69 8.05 -7.58
N GLY A 114 -8.54 8.95 -8.57
CA GLY A 114 -8.68 10.38 -8.38
C GLY A 114 -7.44 11.03 -7.74
N LEU A 115 -6.28 10.37 -7.83
CA LEU A 115 -5.01 10.85 -7.32
C LEU A 115 -4.40 11.81 -8.34
N GLN A 116 -4.80 13.09 -8.28
CA GLN A 116 -4.26 14.14 -9.14
C GLN A 116 -2.80 14.49 -8.79
N ASP A 117 -2.38 14.26 -7.53
CA ASP A 117 -1.01 14.48 -7.06
C ASP A 117 -0.34 13.15 -6.65
N SER A 118 0.38 12.53 -7.60
CA SER A 118 1.13 11.28 -7.40
C SER A 118 2.21 11.35 -6.30
N SER A 119 2.58 12.57 -5.87
CA SER A 119 3.53 12.81 -4.78
C SER A 119 3.05 12.33 -3.39
N GLN A 120 1.75 12.09 -3.21
CA GLN A 120 1.18 11.60 -1.96
C GLN A 120 0.90 10.09 -1.97
N SER A 121 1.06 9.43 -3.12
CA SER A 121 0.83 8.00 -3.25
C SER A 121 1.87 7.21 -2.46
N LYS A 122 1.43 6.18 -1.73
CA LYS A 122 2.30 5.29 -0.94
C LYS A 122 2.92 4.17 -1.78
N TRP A 123 2.72 4.21 -3.10
CA TRP A 123 3.23 3.25 -4.09
C TRP A 123 3.80 4.00 -5.30
N ASN A 124 4.68 3.31 -6.03
CA ASN A 124 5.14 3.72 -7.35
C ASN A 124 5.63 2.47 -8.11
N VAL A 125 5.94 2.63 -9.40
CA VAL A 125 6.43 1.54 -10.26
C VAL A 125 7.62 0.79 -9.65
N LYS A 126 8.62 1.52 -9.13
CA LYS A 126 9.82 0.92 -8.53
C LYS A 126 9.47 0.10 -7.29
N LEU A 127 8.56 0.57 -6.44
CA LEU A 127 8.13 -0.16 -5.24
C LEU A 127 7.38 -1.44 -5.59
N ILE A 128 6.39 -1.37 -6.50
CA ILE A 128 5.60 -2.53 -6.90
C ILE A 128 6.48 -3.57 -7.63
N HIS A 129 7.34 -3.12 -8.56
CA HIS A 129 8.25 -4.02 -9.28
C HIS A 129 9.28 -4.70 -8.35
N ASN A 130 9.72 -4.00 -7.30
CA ASN A 130 10.60 -4.55 -6.26
C ASN A 130 9.85 -5.37 -5.20
N LYS A 131 8.59 -5.73 -5.42
CA LYS A 131 7.79 -6.58 -4.51
C LYS A 131 7.64 -5.97 -3.11
N ASP A 132 7.51 -4.64 -3.04
CA ASP A 132 7.25 -3.97 -1.77
C ASP A 132 5.82 -4.29 -1.31
N LEU A 133 5.72 -5.17 -0.31
CA LEU A 133 4.43 -5.60 0.25
C LEU A 133 3.63 -4.41 0.82
N LEU A 134 4.28 -3.42 1.43
CA LEU A 134 3.59 -2.29 2.03
C LEU A 134 2.94 -1.42 0.94
N ALA A 135 3.69 -1.09 -0.11
CA ALA A 135 3.18 -0.36 -1.27
C ALA A 135 2.05 -1.13 -1.96
N THR A 136 2.22 -2.45 -2.11
CA THR A 136 1.24 -3.34 -2.75
C THR A 136 -0.07 -3.38 -1.97
N VAL A 137 -0.01 -3.54 -0.64
CA VAL A 137 -1.21 -3.52 0.21
C VAL A 137 -1.89 -2.15 0.17
N HIS A 138 -1.13 -1.04 0.22
CA HIS A 138 -1.73 0.29 0.09
C HIS A 138 -2.48 0.49 -1.23
N LEU A 139 -1.88 0.06 -2.34
CA LEU A 139 -2.51 0.13 -3.66
C LEU A 139 -3.80 -0.69 -3.69
N LEU A 140 -3.76 -1.95 -3.25
CA LEU A 140 -4.92 -2.84 -3.28
C LEU A 140 -6.05 -2.36 -2.35
N VAL A 141 -5.72 -1.85 -1.17
CA VAL A 141 -6.73 -1.24 -0.27
C VAL A 141 -7.38 -0.02 -0.93
N ALA A 142 -6.60 0.82 -1.62
CA ALA A 142 -7.16 1.96 -2.35
C ALA A 142 -8.08 1.50 -3.50
N MET A 143 -7.70 0.45 -4.23
CA MET A 143 -8.51 -0.14 -5.28
C MET A 143 -9.83 -0.71 -4.74
N VAL A 144 -9.79 -1.50 -3.66
CA VAL A 144 -11.00 -2.04 -3.02
C VAL A 144 -11.94 -0.91 -2.62
N ARG A 145 -11.43 0.11 -1.93
CA ARG A 145 -12.26 1.26 -1.49
C ARG A 145 -12.92 1.99 -2.66
N ARG A 146 -12.25 2.06 -3.81
CA ARG A 146 -12.76 2.75 -4.98
C ARG A 146 -13.75 1.92 -5.79
N PHE A 147 -13.42 0.66 -6.05
CA PHE A 147 -14.14 -0.18 -7.00
C PHE A 147 -15.11 -1.16 -6.35
N GLN A 148 -14.91 -1.47 -5.07
CA GLN A 148 -15.75 -2.41 -4.33
C GLN A 148 -15.96 -1.95 -2.87
N PRO A 149 -16.61 -0.79 -2.65
CA PRO A 149 -16.80 -0.22 -1.31
C PRO A 149 -17.64 -1.11 -0.38
N GLU A 150 -18.44 -2.03 -0.93
CA GLU A 150 -19.23 -3.00 -0.17
C GLU A 150 -18.39 -4.14 0.43
N LEU A 151 -17.13 -4.30 0.00
CA LEU A 151 -16.23 -5.30 0.56
C LEU A 151 -15.74 -4.86 1.94
N ASN A 152 -16.06 -5.65 2.96
CA ASN A 152 -15.63 -5.39 4.32
C ASN A 152 -14.17 -5.78 4.52
N LEU A 153 -13.27 -4.82 4.36
CA LEU A 153 -11.88 -4.98 4.79
C LEU A 153 -11.79 -4.92 6.32
N PRO A 154 -10.85 -5.68 6.94
CA PRO A 154 -10.52 -5.53 8.34
C PRO A 154 -10.20 -4.06 8.67
N SER A 155 -10.82 -3.51 9.71
CA SER A 155 -10.69 -2.09 10.06
C SER A 155 -9.53 -1.84 11.03
N ASN A 156 -8.98 -0.62 10.98
CA ASN A 156 -7.89 -0.16 11.86
C ASN A 156 -6.70 -1.12 11.87
N VAL A 157 -6.30 -1.62 10.70
CA VAL A 157 -5.10 -2.43 10.53
C VAL A 157 -3.91 -1.51 10.42
N LYS A 158 -2.96 -1.69 11.33
CA LYS A 158 -1.74 -0.88 11.47
C LYS A 158 -0.55 -1.80 11.55
N VAL A 159 0.54 -1.39 10.93
CA VAL A 159 1.82 -2.11 10.98
C VAL A 159 2.93 -1.18 11.41
N GLU A 160 3.90 -1.68 12.14
CA GLU A 160 5.11 -0.92 12.41
C GLU A 160 6.06 -1.05 11.22
N VAL A 161 6.60 0.08 10.77
CA VAL A 161 7.56 0.14 9.67
C VAL A 161 8.83 0.83 10.14
N VAL A 162 9.97 0.28 9.71
CA VAL A 162 11.28 0.89 9.89
C VAL A 162 11.61 1.65 8.64
N THR A 163 11.77 2.96 8.77
CA THR A 163 12.33 3.80 7.72
C THR A 163 13.83 3.84 7.89
N VAL A 164 14.58 3.35 6.90
CA VAL A 164 16.04 3.38 6.85
C VAL A 164 16.47 4.40 5.82
N GLU A 165 17.30 5.35 6.23
CA GLU A 165 17.89 6.37 5.37
C GLU A 165 19.41 6.31 5.52
N VAL A 166 20.12 6.05 4.42
CA VAL A 166 21.58 6.05 4.41
C VAL A 166 22.05 7.45 4.00
N SER A 167 22.76 8.10 4.92
CA SER A 167 23.32 9.43 4.73
C SER A 167 24.85 9.36 4.77
N SER A 168 25.53 10.42 4.35
CA SER A 168 26.98 10.57 4.55
C SER A 168 27.41 10.51 6.02
N SER A 169 26.49 10.76 6.96
CA SER A 169 26.71 10.65 8.41
C SER A 169 26.40 9.28 9.01
N GLY A 170 26.03 8.29 8.18
CA GLY A 170 25.66 6.94 8.61
C GLY A 170 24.19 6.62 8.36
N ILE A 171 23.75 5.52 8.98
CA ILE A 171 22.39 4.97 8.81
C ILE A 171 21.47 5.57 9.88
N LYS A 172 20.42 6.26 9.46
CA LYS A 172 19.33 6.70 10.33
C LYS A 172 18.16 5.74 10.18
N SER A 173 17.72 5.15 11.29
CA SER A 173 16.51 4.33 11.35
C SER A 173 15.45 4.99 12.23
N VAL A 174 14.20 4.99 11.75
CA VAL A 174 13.06 5.50 12.51
C VAL A 174 11.94 4.48 12.42
N ILE A 175 11.43 4.05 13.57
CA ILE A 175 10.23 3.23 13.65
C ILE A 175 9.01 4.15 13.66
N GLN A 176 8.03 3.84 12.83
CA GLN A 176 6.76 4.55 12.77
C GLN A 176 5.62 3.55 12.56
N THR A 177 4.42 3.90 13.02
CA THR A 177 3.21 3.14 12.73
C THR A 177 2.62 3.61 11.41
N GLU A 178 2.40 2.68 10.48
CA GLU A 178 1.77 2.90 9.20
C GLU A 178 0.35 2.33 9.22
N GLU A 179 -0.64 3.15 8.90
CA GLU A 179 -2.06 2.75 8.86
C GLU A 179 -2.45 2.25 7.46
N LEU A 180 -2.88 1.00 7.38
CA LEU A 180 -3.27 0.32 6.15
C LEU A 180 -4.77 0.50 5.87
N THR A 181 -5.60 0.31 6.91
CA THR A 181 -7.05 0.52 6.84
C THR A 181 -7.51 1.45 7.96
N GLY A 182 -8.50 2.27 7.64
CA GLY A 182 -9.11 3.23 8.57
C GLY A 182 -10.30 2.62 9.30
N ASN A 183 -10.99 3.42 10.09
CA ASN A 183 -12.23 3.01 10.74
C ASN A 183 -13.35 2.91 9.69
N ASN A 184 -14.11 1.81 9.69
CA ASN A 184 -15.28 1.63 8.79
C ASN A 184 -16.50 2.48 9.22
N SER A 185 -16.31 3.48 10.08
CA SER A 185 -17.33 4.51 10.30
C SER A 185 -17.34 5.40 9.06
N SER A 186 -18.46 5.41 8.37
CA SER A 186 -18.87 6.36 7.33
C SER A 186 -18.43 7.81 7.60
N GLU A 187 -17.18 8.13 7.31
CA GLU A 187 -16.72 9.50 7.08
C GLU A 187 -16.71 9.63 5.55
N SER A 188 -17.89 9.83 4.96
CA SER A 188 -18.46 11.17 4.80
C SER A 188 -17.36 12.11 4.36
N LEU A 189 -17.27 12.27 3.05
CA LEU A 189 -16.76 13.44 2.35
C LEU A 189 -16.38 14.54 3.33
N SER A 190 -15.08 14.77 3.52
CA SER A 190 -14.58 16.02 4.07
C SER A 190 -14.82 17.14 3.04
N ASP A 191 -16.10 17.39 2.73
CA ASP A 191 -16.55 18.68 2.26
C ASP A 191 -16.45 19.62 3.45
N SER A 192 -15.31 20.27 3.52
CA SER A 192 -15.05 21.36 4.45
C SER A 192 -16.03 22.48 4.13
N GLY A 193 -17.22 22.50 4.74
CA GLY A 193 -18.18 23.55 4.40
C GLY A 193 -19.53 23.62 5.11
N ARG A 194 -19.95 22.63 5.90
CA ARG A 194 -21.23 22.74 6.61
C ARG A 194 -21.16 22.05 7.96
N GLY A 195 -21.09 22.85 9.02
CA GLY A 195 -21.27 22.37 10.38
C GLY A 195 -22.61 21.65 10.51
N ASP A 196 -22.61 20.55 11.26
CA ASP A 196 -23.79 19.74 11.48
C ASP A 196 -24.91 20.59 12.14
N PRO A 197 -26.13 20.63 11.56
CA PRO A 197 -27.24 21.41 12.10
C PRO A 197 -27.61 21.02 13.54
N ILE A 198 -27.32 19.77 13.91
CA ILE A 198 -27.58 19.22 15.25
C ILE A 198 -26.55 19.77 16.26
N GLU A 199 -25.27 19.93 15.87
CA GLU A 199 -24.26 20.56 16.73
C GLU A 199 -24.55 22.05 16.97
N GLU A 200 -25.06 22.75 15.95
CA GLU A 200 -25.47 24.15 16.09
C GLU A 200 -26.65 24.29 17.06
N LEU A 201 -27.62 23.36 17.02
CA LEU A 201 -28.74 23.33 17.97
C LEU A 201 -28.28 23.11 19.41
N LEU A 202 -27.33 22.19 19.63
CA LEU A 202 -26.78 21.88 20.96
C LEU A 202 -25.98 23.05 21.54
N LYS A 203 -25.31 23.84 20.70
CA LYS A 203 -24.65 25.09 21.13
C LYS A 203 -25.65 26.20 21.52
N LEU A 204 -26.83 26.22 20.89
CA LEU A 204 -27.86 27.22 21.16
C LEU A 204 -28.61 26.97 22.48
N GLU A 205 -28.78 25.71 22.91
CA GLU A 205 -29.46 25.37 24.17
C GLU A 205 -28.70 25.82 25.43
N ALA A 206 -27.36 25.92 25.36
CA ALA A 206 -26.53 26.36 26.48
C ALA A 206 -26.74 27.85 26.86
N TYR A 207 -27.40 28.66 26.02
CA TYR A 207 -27.55 30.11 26.21
C TYR A 207 -28.91 30.58 26.76
N LYS A 208 -29.82 29.68 27.16
CA LYS A 208 -31.10 30.09 27.78
C LYS A 208 -31.41 29.37 29.09
N VAL A 209 -30.53 29.53 30.08
CA VAL A 209 -30.93 29.42 31.50
C VAL A 209 -30.49 30.67 32.25
N ASN A 210 -31.07 31.83 31.90
CA ASN A 210 -31.08 32.97 32.82
C ASN A 210 -32.11 34.04 32.43
N THR A 211 -33.40 33.72 32.52
CA THR A 211 -34.41 34.79 32.66
C THR A 211 -35.66 34.29 33.38
N VAL A 212 -35.57 34.15 34.71
CA VAL A 212 -36.69 34.54 35.58
C VAL A 212 -36.10 35.14 36.86
N LYS A 213 -36.04 36.48 36.93
CA LYS A 213 -35.90 37.20 38.21
C LYS A 213 -37.31 37.57 38.68
N LYS A 214 -37.58 37.25 39.96
CA LYS A 214 -38.46 37.92 40.92
C LYS A 214 -39.85 38.37 40.45
N VAL A 215 -40.86 37.79 41.09
CA VAL A 215 -41.85 38.55 41.88
C VAL A 215 -41.90 37.96 43.27
#